data_AF-A0A931FLM2-F1
#
_entry.id   AF-A0A931FLM2-F1
#
_cell.length_a   1.000
_cell.length_b   1.000
_cell.length_c   1.000
_cell.angle_alpha   90.00
_cell.angle_beta   90.00
_cell.angle_gamma   90.00
#
_symmetry.space_group_name_H-M   'P 1'
#
loop_
_entity.id
_entity.type
_entity.pdbx_description
1 polymer ?
#
loop_
_entity_poly.entity_id
_entity_poly.type
_entity_poly.pdbx_seq_one_letter_code
_entity_poly.pdbx_strand_id
1 'polypeptide(L)'
;MIKRYALHTLLFLFCLPALAQRPKPAAVSLPPADTVYFDRDWERTETLEEVSYARIAHHDAAGKAVGTVRNYYYPSWKKQWEGKLASEGPDKPTGICCGWHQNGQPSFRGTYVNGQQQADYKSWREDGREIKCRSVMQDALPLSNATIHCSNCMHTSRKVFTVDIPDGTVGIVYKLDVRDEGQPPVSWSTALAVAAVVGSGGTAAPALLGTAASALTRQGNNAPPTVSTKCHWYITADPAAADQFLATKGTIANAQACLRAALNTPQETRPITLPPGTRQLFVCVNNDNYTTDATATLSVTALVQACK
;
A
#
# COMPACT_ATOMS: atom_id res chain seq x y z
N MET A 1 -34.26 97.55 49.16
CA MET A 1 -35.08 96.57 48.41
C MET A 1 -34.15 95.77 47.51
N ILE A 2 -34.04 94.48 47.78
CA ILE A 2 -33.06 93.54 47.23
C ILE A 2 -33.52 93.10 45.82
N LYS A 3 -32.71 93.32 44.78
CA LYS A 3 -32.90 92.69 43.46
C LYS A 3 -31.87 91.58 43.29
N ARG A 4 -32.34 90.33 43.37
CA ARG A 4 -31.59 89.11 43.02
C ARG A 4 -31.69 88.90 41.52
N TYR A 5 -30.57 88.89 40.81
CA TYR A 5 -30.51 88.47 39.41
C TYR A 5 -29.95 87.04 39.37
N ALA A 6 -30.77 86.09 38.91
CA ALA A 6 -30.39 84.69 38.76
C ALA A 6 -29.63 84.49 37.43
N LEU A 7 -28.32 84.28 37.51
CA LEU A 7 -27.47 83.96 36.37
C LEU A 7 -27.74 82.50 35.95
N HIS A 8 -28.32 82.29 34.76
CA HIS A 8 -28.55 80.95 34.21
C HIS A 8 -27.31 80.52 33.42
N THR A 9 -26.51 79.62 33.98
CA THR A 9 -25.38 78.99 33.29
C THR A 9 -25.89 77.96 32.28
N LEU A 10 -25.81 78.29 30.99
CA LEU A 10 -26.10 77.35 29.90
C LEU A 10 -24.90 76.41 29.73
N LEU A 11 -25.06 75.13 30.10
CA LEU A 11 -24.03 74.11 29.94
C LEU A 11 -24.04 73.60 28.48
N PHE A 12 -23.09 74.05 27.66
CA PHE A 12 -22.87 73.48 26.33
C PHE A 12 -22.14 72.12 26.46
N LEU A 13 -22.87 71.03 26.27
CA LEU A 13 -22.30 69.69 26.07
C LEU A 13 -21.68 69.61 24.66
N PHE A 14 -20.35 69.73 24.59
CA PHE A 14 -19.60 69.37 23.40
C PHE A 14 -19.53 67.83 23.27
N CYS A 15 -20.37 67.26 22.41
CA CYS A 15 -20.17 65.89 21.93
C CYS A 15 -19.00 65.88 20.94
N LEU A 16 -17.82 65.47 21.41
CA LEU A 16 -16.74 65.03 20.52
C LEU A 16 -17.14 63.68 19.90
N PRO A 17 -17.19 63.54 18.56
CA PRO A 17 -17.38 62.24 17.97
C PRO A 17 -16.12 61.42 18.25
N ALA A 18 -16.26 60.35 19.04
CA ALA A 18 -15.23 59.33 19.14
C ALA A 18 -15.06 58.72 17.74
N LEU A 19 -13.93 59.02 17.08
CA LEU A 19 -13.51 58.32 15.88
C LEU A 19 -13.28 56.86 16.28
N ALA A 20 -14.27 56.01 15.99
CA ALA A 20 -14.10 54.57 16.05
C ALA A 20 -12.93 54.20 15.13
N GLN A 21 -11.82 53.78 15.72
CA GLN A 21 -10.71 53.24 14.95
C GLN A 21 -11.24 52.01 14.20
N ARG A 22 -11.27 52.10 12.86
CA ARG A 22 -11.59 50.96 12.00
C ARG A 22 -10.65 49.82 12.41
N PRO A 23 -11.15 48.62 12.77
CA PRO A 23 -10.28 47.48 13.03
C PRO A 23 -9.41 47.28 11.79
N LYS A 24 -8.09 47.22 12.01
CA LYS A 24 -7.11 46.97 10.96
C LYS A 24 -7.57 45.73 10.18
N PRO A 25 -7.74 45.80 8.85
CA PRO A 25 -8.09 44.62 8.06
C PRO A 25 -7.09 43.52 8.42
N ALA A 26 -7.60 42.30 8.69
CA ALA A 26 -6.73 41.14 8.84
C ALA A 26 -5.79 41.12 7.64
N ALA A 27 -4.47 41.11 7.89
CA ALA A 27 -3.50 41.07 6.82
C ALA A 27 -3.84 39.86 5.96
N VAL A 28 -4.16 40.09 4.68
CA VAL A 28 -4.28 39.03 3.69
C VAL A 28 -2.87 38.45 3.57
N SER A 29 -2.61 37.34 4.28
CA SER A 29 -1.37 36.61 4.10
C SER A 29 -1.41 36.08 2.68
N LEU A 30 -0.60 36.67 1.80
CA LEU A 30 -0.31 36.04 0.52
C LEU A 30 0.14 34.60 0.80
N PRO A 31 -0.25 33.63 -0.04
CA PRO A 31 0.21 32.27 0.14
C PRO A 31 1.74 32.26 0.11
N PRO A 32 2.41 31.41 0.92
CA PRO A 32 3.86 31.32 0.94
C PRO A 32 4.43 31.08 -0.47
N ALA A 33 5.62 31.61 -0.73
CA ALA A 33 6.37 31.24 -1.93
C ALA A 33 6.48 29.70 -2.02
N ASP A 34 6.45 29.15 -3.23
CA ASP A 34 6.45 27.70 -3.52
C ASP A 34 5.17 26.93 -3.12
N THR A 35 4.03 27.63 -3.05
CA THR A 35 2.73 26.98 -2.86
C THR A 35 2.20 26.39 -4.17
N VAL A 36 1.84 25.10 -4.14
CA VAL A 36 1.13 24.41 -5.22
C VAL A 36 -0.24 24.00 -4.71
N TYR A 37 -1.27 24.23 -5.51
CA TYR A 37 -2.65 23.89 -5.17
C TYR A 37 -3.11 22.61 -5.85
N PHE A 38 -3.94 21.86 -5.14
CA PHE A 38 -4.50 20.59 -5.59
C PHE A 38 -5.99 20.53 -5.35
N ASP A 39 -6.69 19.83 -6.24
CA ASP A 39 -8.09 19.52 -6.09
C ASP A 39 -8.32 18.36 -5.09
N ARG A 40 -9.57 17.87 -5.00
CA ARG A 40 -9.94 16.80 -4.08
C ARG A 40 -9.25 15.46 -4.40
N ASP A 41 -8.85 15.27 -5.65
CA ASP A 41 -8.23 14.05 -6.16
C ASP A 41 -6.69 14.13 -6.17
N TRP A 42 -6.11 15.17 -5.56
CA TRP A 42 -4.68 15.45 -5.51
C TRP A 42 -4.05 15.74 -6.88
N GLU A 43 -4.86 16.20 -7.84
CA GLU A 43 -4.37 16.73 -9.11
C GLU A 43 -4.10 18.22 -8.99
N ARG A 44 -3.06 18.72 -9.67
CA ARG A 44 -2.73 20.15 -9.64
C ARG A 44 -3.86 20.95 -10.28
N THR A 45 -4.31 22.02 -9.61
CA THR A 45 -5.32 22.92 -10.14
C THR A 45 -4.93 24.39 -9.96
N GLU A 46 -5.33 25.21 -10.92
CA GLU A 46 -5.25 26.68 -10.86
C GLU A 46 -6.63 27.31 -10.57
N THR A 47 -7.69 26.51 -10.62
CA THR A 47 -9.07 26.93 -10.35
C THR A 47 -9.26 27.04 -8.85
N LEU A 48 -9.40 28.28 -8.32
CA LEU A 48 -9.49 28.53 -6.88
C LEU A 48 -10.68 27.82 -6.22
N GLU A 49 -11.77 27.63 -6.95
CA GLU A 49 -12.99 26.98 -6.49
C GLU A 49 -12.82 25.45 -6.29
N GLU A 50 -11.83 24.84 -6.93
CA GLU A 50 -11.57 23.40 -6.88
C GLU A 50 -10.53 23.03 -5.80
N VAL A 51 -9.81 24.03 -5.29
CA VAL A 51 -8.69 23.83 -4.35
C VAL A 51 -9.18 23.17 -3.06
N SER A 52 -8.68 21.95 -2.82
CA SER A 52 -8.90 21.20 -1.59
C SER A 52 -7.63 21.12 -0.73
N TYR A 53 -6.45 21.15 -1.36
CA TYR A 53 -5.17 21.08 -0.67
C TYR A 53 -4.16 22.10 -1.19
N ALA A 54 -3.23 22.46 -0.32
CA ALA A 54 -2.06 23.25 -0.68
C ALA A 54 -0.80 22.54 -0.21
N ARG A 55 0.22 22.46 -1.06
CA ARG A 55 1.57 21.98 -0.71
C ARG A 55 2.52 23.16 -0.68
N ILE A 56 3.40 23.17 0.30
CA ILE A 56 4.58 24.04 0.34
C ILE A 56 5.80 23.13 0.33
N ALA A 57 6.60 23.23 -0.73
CA ALA A 57 7.82 22.44 -0.94
C ALA A 57 8.89 23.30 -1.61
N HIS A 58 10.08 23.35 -1.02
CA HIS A 58 11.23 23.94 -1.69
C HIS A 58 11.86 22.93 -2.64
N HIS A 59 12.36 23.41 -3.77
CA HIS A 59 12.99 22.56 -4.78
C HIS A 59 14.43 23.04 -5.03
N ASP A 60 15.34 22.10 -5.31
CA ASP A 60 16.66 22.46 -5.84
C ASP A 60 16.58 22.86 -7.32
N ALA A 61 17.72 23.26 -7.90
CA ALA A 61 17.82 23.64 -9.31
C ALA A 61 17.45 22.50 -10.28
N ALA A 62 17.43 21.24 -9.83
CA ALA A 62 17.00 20.08 -10.61
C ALA A 62 15.49 19.79 -10.45
N GLY A 63 14.76 20.61 -9.70
CA GLY A 63 13.33 20.44 -9.44
C GLY A 63 13.03 19.34 -8.41
N LYS A 64 14.00 18.90 -7.61
CA LYS A 64 13.79 17.91 -6.56
C LYS A 64 13.42 18.58 -5.24
N ALA A 65 12.41 18.06 -4.55
CA ALA A 65 12.04 18.52 -3.21
C ALA A 65 13.22 18.46 -2.24
N VAL A 66 13.49 19.57 -1.56
CA VAL A 66 14.53 19.70 -0.53
C VAL A 66 13.91 20.10 0.80
N GLY A 67 14.36 19.43 1.85
CA GLY A 67 13.91 19.71 3.21
C GLY A 67 12.55 19.09 3.53
N THR A 68 11.73 19.82 4.27
CA THR A 68 10.42 19.34 4.74
C THR A 68 9.33 19.86 3.83
N VAL A 69 8.62 18.94 3.19
CA VAL A 69 7.40 19.22 2.43
C VAL A 69 6.22 19.23 3.40
N ARG A 70 5.30 20.19 3.22
CA ARG A 70 4.12 20.35 4.06
C ARG A 70 2.88 20.48 3.20
N ASN A 71 1.87 19.70 3.53
CA ASN A 71 0.56 19.80 2.90
C ASN A 71 -0.46 20.34 3.91
N TYR A 72 -1.47 21.03 3.39
CA TYR A 72 -2.51 21.69 4.16
C TYR A 72 -3.88 21.46 3.56
N TYR A 73 -4.90 21.39 4.42
CA TYR A 73 -6.30 21.46 4.03
C TYR A 73 -6.67 22.91 3.69
N TYR A 74 -7.08 23.17 2.46
CA TYR A 74 -7.56 24.48 2.03
C TYR A 74 -9.09 24.58 2.23
N PRO A 75 -9.66 25.75 2.57
CA PRO A 75 -9.01 27.04 2.91
C PRO A 75 -8.56 27.15 4.37
N SER A 76 -8.71 26.07 5.17
CA SER A 76 -8.46 26.11 6.61
C SER A 76 -6.99 26.33 6.99
N TRP A 77 -6.06 26.05 6.07
CA TRP A 77 -4.61 26.01 6.28
C TRP A 77 -4.17 25.15 7.48
N LYS A 78 -5.01 24.20 7.89
CA LYS A 78 -4.62 23.18 8.87
C LYS A 78 -3.68 22.19 8.21
N LYS A 79 -2.60 21.84 8.91
CA LYS A 79 -1.63 20.87 8.43
C LYS A 79 -2.34 19.54 8.15
N GLN A 80 -2.10 18.97 6.99
CA GLN A 80 -2.61 17.68 6.54
C GLN A 80 -1.49 16.64 6.55
N TRP A 81 -0.28 17.04 6.16
CA TRP A 81 0.88 16.16 6.11
C TRP A 81 2.19 16.93 6.24
N GLU A 82 3.22 16.28 6.76
CA GLU A 82 4.58 16.80 6.88
C GLU A 82 5.59 15.66 6.84
N GLY A 83 6.63 15.83 6.04
CA GLY A 83 7.69 14.84 5.90
C GLY A 83 8.71 15.23 4.83
N LYS A 84 9.56 14.27 4.44
CA LYS A 84 10.47 14.44 3.31
C LYS A 84 9.98 13.58 2.15
N LEU A 85 10.18 14.06 0.93
CA LEU A 85 9.85 13.32 -0.30
C LEU A 85 11.15 13.01 -1.06
N ALA A 86 11.28 11.76 -1.50
CA ALA A 86 12.34 11.34 -2.42
C ALA A 86 12.00 11.67 -3.88
N SER A 87 10.70 11.79 -4.20
CA SER A 87 10.14 12.15 -5.51
C SER A 87 8.71 12.69 -5.32
N GLU A 88 8.24 13.57 -6.21
CA GLU A 88 6.91 14.22 -6.21
C GLU A 88 6.04 13.85 -7.43
N GLY A 89 6.30 12.69 -8.05
CA GLY A 89 5.59 12.22 -9.23
C GLY A 89 5.99 10.79 -9.64
N PRO A 90 5.47 9.74 -8.97
CA PRO A 90 4.57 9.78 -7.82
C PRO A 90 5.28 10.19 -6.52
N ASP A 91 4.52 10.66 -5.54
CA ASP A 91 5.04 10.98 -4.21
C ASP A 91 5.68 9.74 -3.55
N LYS A 92 6.95 9.87 -3.15
CA LYS A 92 7.70 8.82 -2.45
C LYS A 92 8.22 9.34 -1.11
N PRO A 93 7.44 9.25 -0.02
CA PRO A 93 7.89 9.70 1.31
C PRO A 93 9.12 8.95 1.83
N THR A 94 9.94 9.65 2.60
CA THR A 94 11.15 9.13 3.21
C THR A 94 11.43 9.77 4.55
N GLY A 95 12.02 9.01 5.48
CA GLY A 95 12.22 9.44 6.86
C GLY A 95 10.91 9.54 7.65
N ILE A 96 10.94 10.28 8.76
CA ILE A 96 9.77 10.44 9.63
C ILE A 96 8.74 11.33 8.91
N CYS A 97 7.54 10.79 8.73
CA CYS A 97 6.40 11.50 8.16
C CYS A 97 5.23 11.46 9.15
N CYS A 98 4.45 12.53 9.15
CA CYS A 98 3.27 12.70 9.98
C CYS A 98 2.10 13.17 9.12
N GLY A 99 0.91 12.67 9.43
CA GLY A 99 -0.36 13.13 8.87
C GLY A 99 -1.29 13.59 9.97
N TRP A 100 -2.22 14.47 9.62
CA TRP A 100 -3.25 14.99 10.51
C TRP A 100 -4.61 14.94 9.83
N HIS A 101 -5.65 14.75 10.63
CA HIS A 101 -7.04 14.91 10.23
C HIS A 101 -7.40 16.40 10.14
N GLN A 102 -8.52 16.72 9.48
CA GLN A 102 -8.96 18.11 9.34
C GLN A 102 -9.32 18.78 10.68
N ASN A 103 -9.59 17.98 11.72
CA ASN A 103 -9.77 18.46 13.08
C ASN A 103 -8.44 18.83 13.78
N GLY A 104 -7.29 18.57 13.16
CA GLY A 104 -5.95 18.85 13.67
C GLY A 104 -5.35 17.74 14.54
N GLN A 105 -6.08 16.66 14.80
CA GLN A 105 -5.56 15.49 15.50
C GLN A 105 -4.65 14.66 14.57
N PRO A 106 -3.64 13.96 15.11
CA PRO A 106 -2.81 13.08 14.31
C PRO A 106 -3.66 12.03 13.57
N SER A 107 -3.40 11.84 12.28
CA SER A 107 -3.97 10.73 11.51
C SER A 107 -2.98 9.59 11.40
N PHE A 108 -1.69 9.88 11.25
CA PHE A 108 -0.62 8.90 11.32
C PHE A 108 0.74 9.52 11.65
N ARG A 109 1.68 8.66 12.06
CA ARG A 109 3.09 8.99 12.28
C ARG A 109 3.91 7.72 12.08
N GLY A 110 4.97 7.81 11.30
CA GLY A 110 5.88 6.69 11.10
C GLY A 110 7.05 7.03 10.20
N THR A 111 8.04 6.15 10.19
CA THR A 111 9.15 6.25 9.26
C THR A 111 8.76 5.63 7.92
N TYR A 112 9.23 6.26 6.84
CA TYR A 112 9.10 5.76 5.48
C TYR A 112 10.48 5.57 4.84
N VAL A 113 10.59 4.58 3.96
CA VAL A 113 11.77 4.36 3.12
C VAL A 113 11.28 4.16 1.69
N ASN A 114 11.60 5.09 0.78
CA ASN A 114 11.19 5.04 -0.63
C ASN A 114 9.68 4.82 -0.84
N GLY A 115 8.84 5.48 -0.04
CA GLY A 115 7.39 5.34 -0.08
C GLY A 115 6.80 4.20 0.76
N GLN A 116 7.63 3.35 1.37
CA GLN A 116 7.15 2.21 2.18
C GLN A 116 7.21 2.52 3.69
N GLN A 117 6.09 2.27 4.39
CA GLN A 117 5.97 2.41 5.84
C GLN A 117 6.88 1.41 6.59
N GLN A 118 7.47 1.86 7.70
CA GLN A 118 8.30 1.05 8.59
C GLN A 118 7.52 0.59 9.83
N ALA A 119 8.15 -0.23 10.68
CA ALA A 119 7.52 -0.86 11.85
C ALA A 119 7.10 0.11 12.98
N ASP A 120 7.57 1.36 12.95
CA ASP A 120 7.16 2.41 13.90
C ASP A 120 5.88 3.13 13.48
N TYR A 121 5.28 2.75 12.35
CA TYR A 121 4.07 3.36 11.83
C TYR A 121 2.88 3.14 12.75
N LYS A 122 2.19 4.24 13.07
CA LYS A 122 0.96 4.27 13.84
C LYS A 122 -0.04 5.15 13.13
N SER A 123 -1.32 4.79 13.23
CA SER A 123 -2.43 5.59 12.74
C SER A 123 -3.51 5.73 13.80
N TRP A 124 -4.31 6.78 13.67
CA TRP A 124 -5.36 7.14 14.63
C TRP A 124 -6.63 7.54 13.88
N ARG A 125 -7.78 7.27 14.50
CA ARG A 125 -9.09 7.76 14.06
C ARG A 125 -9.22 9.26 14.36
N GLU A 126 -10.22 9.93 13.79
CA GLU A 126 -10.48 11.35 14.06
C GLU A 126 -10.78 11.66 15.54
N ASP A 127 -11.26 10.68 16.30
CA ASP A 127 -11.50 10.80 17.74
C ASP A 127 -10.26 10.53 18.60
N GLY A 128 -9.09 10.34 17.98
CA GLY A 128 -7.81 10.14 18.64
C GLY A 128 -7.54 8.70 19.07
N ARG A 129 -8.46 7.76 18.83
CA ARG A 129 -8.21 6.34 19.14
C ARG A 129 -7.21 5.75 18.15
N GLU A 130 -6.13 5.17 18.67
CA GLU A 130 -5.10 4.47 17.90
C GLU A 130 -5.72 3.26 17.18
N ILE A 131 -5.49 3.17 15.87
CA ILE A 131 -5.92 2.02 15.06
C ILE A 131 -4.92 0.91 15.30
N LYS A 132 -5.39 -0.21 15.85
CA LYS A 132 -4.54 -1.37 16.12
C LYS A 132 -4.91 -2.50 15.19
N CYS A 133 -3.97 -2.85 14.31
CA CYS A 133 -4.12 -3.96 13.40
C CYS A 133 -3.53 -5.23 14.01
N ARG A 134 -4.36 -6.28 14.08
CA ARG A 134 -3.92 -7.65 14.35
C ARG A 134 -3.64 -8.32 13.01
N SER A 135 -2.42 -8.78 12.84
CA SER A 135 -2.01 -9.56 11.67
C SER A 135 -1.94 -11.04 12.04
N VAL A 136 -2.50 -11.90 11.18
CA VAL A 136 -2.51 -13.35 11.33
C VAL A 136 -2.08 -13.97 10.01
N MET A 137 -1.13 -14.91 10.07
CA MET A 137 -0.80 -15.77 8.94
C MET A 137 -1.70 -17.00 8.99
N GLN A 138 -2.33 -17.35 7.88
CA GLN A 138 -3.13 -18.57 7.75
C GLN A 138 -2.99 -19.18 6.35
N ASP A 139 -3.26 -20.46 6.20
CA ASP A 139 -3.30 -21.11 4.89
C ASP A 139 -4.46 -20.55 4.06
N ALA A 140 -4.16 -20.12 2.82
CA ALA A 140 -5.13 -19.79 1.78
C ALA A 140 -5.27 -20.94 0.78
N LEU A 141 -4.17 -21.62 0.47
CA LEU A 141 -4.17 -22.94 -0.15
C LEU A 141 -3.24 -23.84 0.65
N PRO A 142 -3.77 -24.88 1.34
CA PRO A 142 -2.91 -25.89 1.95
C PRO A 142 -2.09 -26.60 0.89
N LEU A 143 -1.08 -27.38 1.30
CA LEU A 143 -0.23 -28.10 0.36
C LEU A 143 -1.06 -28.90 -0.66
N SER A 144 -0.94 -28.52 -1.92
CA SER A 144 -1.68 -29.10 -3.04
C SER A 144 -0.71 -29.47 -4.14
N ASN A 145 -0.91 -30.63 -4.76
CA ASN A 145 -0.11 -31.09 -5.87
C ASN A 145 -0.98 -31.51 -7.06
N ALA A 146 -0.39 -31.49 -8.24
CA ALA A 146 -1.01 -31.95 -9.47
C ALA A 146 0.06 -32.49 -10.42
N THR A 147 -0.25 -33.61 -11.05
CA THR A 147 0.51 -34.11 -12.20
C THR A 147 0.19 -33.25 -13.42
N ILE A 148 1.24 -32.80 -14.11
CA ILE A 148 1.18 -32.06 -15.36
C ILE A 148 2.00 -32.80 -16.41
N HIS A 149 1.34 -33.25 -17.46
CA HIS A 149 1.95 -34.18 -18.41
C HIS A 149 2.87 -33.49 -19.41
N CYS A 150 3.69 -34.28 -20.09
CA CYS A 150 4.56 -33.79 -21.14
C CYS A 150 3.76 -33.15 -22.30
N SER A 151 4.36 -32.21 -23.03
CA SER A 151 3.68 -31.48 -24.11
C SER A 151 3.28 -32.35 -25.31
N ASN A 152 3.88 -33.54 -25.47
CA ASN A 152 3.53 -34.52 -26.50
C ASN A 152 2.68 -35.70 -25.98
N CYS A 153 2.32 -35.68 -24.70
CA CYS A 153 1.52 -36.72 -24.06
C CYS A 153 0.02 -36.52 -24.38
N MET A 154 -0.79 -37.58 -24.30
CA MET A 154 -2.25 -37.50 -24.54
C MET A 154 -3.02 -36.70 -23.48
N HIS A 155 -2.36 -36.32 -22.38
CA HIS A 155 -2.96 -35.66 -21.25
C HIS A 155 -2.54 -34.19 -21.16
N THR A 156 -3.25 -33.42 -20.33
CA THR A 156 -3.04 -31.98 -20.23
C THR A 156 -1.70 -31.64 -19.55
N SER A 157 -0.89 -30.82 -20.20
CA SER A 157 0.39 -30.30 -19.65
C SER A 157 0.22 -29.17 -18.64
N ARG A 158 -1.03 -28.82 -18.30
CA ARG A 158 -1.43 -27.56 -17.67
C ARG A 158 -2.29 -27.81 -16.44
N LYS A 159 -2.03 -27.04 -15.41
CA LYS A 159 -2.83 -26.98 -14.19
C LYS A 159 -3.08 -25.54 -13.80
N VAL A 160 -4.32 -25.24 -13.40
CA VAL A 160 -4.64 -24.02 -12.65
C VAL A 160 -5.01 -24.43 -11.22
N PHE A 161 -4.30 -23.86 -10.24
CA PHE A 161 -4.69 -23.91 -8.85
C PHE A 161 -5.51 -22.67 -8.53
N THR A 162 -6.75 -22.88 -8.08
CA THR A 162 -7.60 -21.81 -7.56
C THR A 162 -7.37 -21.67 -6.07
N VAL A 163 -7.09 -20.44 -5.63
CA VAL A 163 -6.81 -20.10 -4.23
C VAL A 163 -7.86 -19.10 -3.78
N ASP A 164 -8.65 -19.48 -2.78
CA ASP A 164 -9.59 -18.57 -2.14
C ASP A 164 -8.84 -17.68 -1.15
N ILE A 165 -9.01 -16.36 -1.30
CA ILE A 165 -8.29 -15.36 -0.51
C ILE A 165 -9.21 -14.88 0.62
N PRO A 166 -8.82 -15.06 1.90
CA PRO A 166 -9.61 -14.61 3.04
C PRO A 166 -9.83 -13.09 3.06
N ASP A 167 -10.97 -12.65 3.57
CA ASP A 167 -11.28 -11.24 3.81
C ASP A 167 -10.19 -10.55 4.66
N GLY A 168 -9.79 -9.36 4.25
CA GLY A 168 -8.76 -8.60 4.96
C GLY A 168 -7.33 -9.09 4.69
N THR A 169 -7.12 -9.96 3.69
CA THR A 169 -5.78 -10.30 3.23
C THR A 169 -5.11 -9.09 2.59
N VAL A 170 -3.92 -8.73 3.10
CA VAL A 170 -3.09 -7.63 2.58
C VAL A 170 -1.99 -8.13 1.64
N GLY A 171 -1.70 -9.42 1.68
CA GLY A 171 -0.77 -10.09 0.77
C GLY A 171 -0.63 -11.56 1.12
N ILE A 172 0.11 -12.28 0.27
CA ILE A 172 0.34 -13.71 0.42
C ILE A 172 1.83 -14.03 0.32
N VAL A 173 2.20 -15.21 0.77
CA VAL A 173 3.45 -15.87 0.43
C VAL A 173 3.10 -17.20 -0.22
N TYR A 174 3.63 -17.43 -1.42
CA TYR A 174 3.48 -18.72 -2.10
C TYR A 174 4.83 -19.45 -2.11
N LYS A 175 4.75 -20.78 -2.09
CA LYS A 175 5.86 -21.67 -2.42
C LYS A 175 5.39 -22.59 -3.53
N LEU A 176 6.05 -22.51 -4.68
CA LEU A 176 5.79 -23.33 -5.86
C LEU A 176 7.04 -24.18 -6.15
N ASP A 177 6.82 -25.45 -6.44
CA ASP A 177 7.85 -26.37 -6.94
C ASP A 177 7.27 -27.18 -8.10
N VAL A 178 7.99 -27.24 -9.21
CA VAL A 178 7.70 -28.05 -10.38
C VAL A 178 8.87 -28.99 -10.57
N ARG A 179 8.62 -30.29 -10.56
CA ARG A 179 9.67 -31.31 -10.73
C ARG A 179 9.24 -32.37 -11.70
N ASP A 180 10.17 -32.75 -12.56
CA ASP A 180 9.99 -33.90 -13.43
C ASP A 180 9.87 -35.19 -12.61
N GLU A 181 9.19 -36.17 -13.18
CA GLU A 181 9.05 -37.50 -12.61
C GLU A 181 10.42 -38.12 -12.28
N GLY A 182 10.49 -38.83 -11.15
CA GLY A 182 11.71 -39.50 -10.68
C GLY A 182 12.68 -38.62 -9.89
N GLN A 183 12.42 -37.31 -9.77
CA GLN A 183 13.20 -36.42 -8.92
C GLN A 183 12.83 -36.57 -7.43
N PRO A 184 13.78 -36.31 -6.50
CA PRO A 184 13.49 -36.36 -5.08
C PRO A 184 12.48 -35.27 -4.68
N PRO A 185 11.52 -35.58 -3.78
CA PRO A 185 10.51 -34.63 -3.35
C PRO A 185 11.13 -33.51 -2.48
N VAL A 186 10.55 -32.31 -2.55
CA VAL A 186 10.89 -31.20 -1.66
C VAL A 186 10.24 -31.41 -0.30
N SER A 187 10.97 -31.05 0.76
CA SER A 187 10.37 -30.94 2.09
C SER A 187 9.55 -29.64 2.20
N TRP A 188 8.28 -29.79 2.56
CA TRP A 188 7.34 -28.69 2.72
C TRP A 188 7.10 -28.40 4.19
N SER A 189 7.33 -27.16 4.61
CA SER A 189 6.81 -26.66 5.87
C SER A 189 5.45 -25.99 5.64
N THR A 190 4.48 -26.29 6.50
CA THR A 190 3.11 -25.73 6.47
C THR A 190 3.06 -24.30 7.03
N ALA A 191 1.98 -23.53 6.80
CA ALA A 191 1.83 -22.18 7.38
C ALA A 191 1.92 -22.15 8.92
N LEU A 192 1.60 -23.24 9.62
CA LEU A 192 1.79 -23.34 11.07
C LEU A 192 3.24 -23.04 11.51
N ALA A 193 4.24 -23.42 10.69
CA ALA A 193 5.63 -23.17 10.98
C ALA A 193 6.04 -21.70 10.72
N VAL A 194 5.23 -20.96 9.96
CA VAL A 194 5.42 -19.55 9.60
C VAL A 194 4.72 -18.62 10.59
N ALA A 195 3.55 -19.02 11.10
CA ALA A 195 2.79 -18.27 12.10
C ALA A 195 3.59 -18.05 13.40
N ALA A 196 4.51 -18.96 13.75
CA ALA A 196 5.40 -18.81 14.90
C ALA A 196 6.52 -17.76 14.69
N VAL A 197 6.87 -17.44 13.43
CA VAL A 197 7.95 -16.48 13.09
C VAL A 197 7.41 -15.06 12.96
N VAL A 198 6.14 -14.92 12.57
CA VAL A 198 5.44 -13.64 12.44
C VAL A 198 4.87 -13.27 13.80
N GLY A 199 5.75 -12.75 14.68
CA GLY A 199 5.35 -12.27 16.00
C GLY A 199 4.13 -11.34 15.92
N SER A 200 3.25 -11.45 16.91
CA SER A 200 2.01 -10.68 16.97
C SER A 200 2.25 -9.23 17.39
N GLY A 201 2.81 -8.36 16.53
CA GLY A 201 2.85 -6.93 16.86
C GLY A 201 3.66 -6.02 15.94
N GLY A 202 3.03 -4.92 15.50
CA GLY A 202 3.67 -3.64 15.12
C GLY A 202 4.39 -3.57 13.78
N THR A 203 4.81 -4.68 13.18
CA THR A 203 5.56 -4.67 11.92
C THR A 203 4.65 -4.50 10.70
N ALA A 204 5.05 -3.64 9.75
CA ALA A 204 4.32 -3.41 8.51
C ALA A 204 4.14 -4.72 7.69
N ALA A 205 3.01 -4.83 6.98
CA ALA A 205 2.66 -6.02 6.21
C ALA A 205 3.76 -6.52 5.24
N PRO A 206 4.46 -5.65 4.47
CA PRO A 206 5.54 -6.11 3.60
C PRO A 206 6.70 -6.79 4.35
N ALA A 207 7.06 -6.29 5.54
CA ALA A 207 8.12 -6.87 6.36
C ALA A 207 7.70 -8.24 6.93
N LEU A 208 6.44 -8.37 7.34
CA LEU A 208 5.88 -9.66 7.77
C LEU A 208 5.89 -10.69 6.64
N LEU A 209 5.45 -10.30 5.45
CA LEU A 209 5.46 -11.16 4.26
C LEU A 209 6.88 -11.58 3.87
N GLY A 210 7.84 -10.66 3.91
CA GLY A 210 9.26 -10.98 3.64
C GLY A 210 9.88 -11.92 4.67
N THR A 211 9.54 -11.74 5.95
CA THR A 211 9.98 -12.62 7.05
C THR A 211 9.41 -14.02 6.87
N ALA A 212 8.11 -14.12 6.55
CA ALA A 212 7.44 -15.38 6.27
C ALA A 212 8.04 -16.10 5.06
N ALA A 213 8.30 -15.39 3.96
CA ALA A 213 8.98 -15.96 2.79
C ALA A 213 10.37 -16.50 3.15
N SER A 214 11.15 -15.75 3.93
CA SER A 214 12.48 -16.16 4.39
C SER A 214 12.43 -17.39 5.32
N ALA A 215 11.38 -17.53 6.13
CA ALA A 215 11.16 -18.70 6.97
C ALA A 215 10.81 -19.95 6.13
N LEU A 216 9.88 -19.80 5.18
CA LEU A 216 9.48 -20.88 4.26
C LEU A 216 10.64 -21.37 3.40
N THR A 217 11.50 -20.46 2.94
CA THR A 217 12.73 -20.82 2.23
C THR A 217 13.68 -21.60 3.15
N ARG A 218 13.87 -21.21 4.41
CA ARG A 218 14.83 -21.90 5.29
C ARG A 218 14.37 -23.27 5.79
N GLN A 219 13.06 -23.52 5.86
CA GLN A 219 12.50 -24.74 6.46
C GLN A 219 12.31 -25.92 5.48
N GLY A 220 12.77 -25.83 4.24
CA GLY A 220 12.71 -26.91 3.26
C GLY A 220 14.07 -27.34 2.74
N ASN A 221 14.19 -28.60 2.33
CA ASN A 221 15.27 -29.00 1.43
C ASN A 221 14.95 -28.44 0.04
N ASN A 222 15.38 -27.21 -0.23
CA ASN A 222 15.22 -26.56 -1.54
C ASN A 222 16.35 -26.94 -2.50
N ALA A 223 16.77 -28.21 -2.46
CA ALA A 223 17.70 -28.71 -3.45
C ALA A 223 17.09 -28.43 -4.83
N PRO A 224 17.81 -27.75 -5.74
CA PRO A 224 17.29 -27.50 -7.07
C PRO A 224 16.93 -28.82 -7.75
N PRO A 225 16.05 -28.80 -8.77
CA PRO A 225 15.81 -29.96 -9.59
C PRO A 225 17.12 -30.61 -10.07
N THR A 226 17.20 -31.93 -10.01
CA THR A 226 18.40 -32.69 -10.39
C THR A 226 18.52 -32.88 -11.89
N VAL A 227 17.45 -32.54 -12.64
CA VAL A 227 17.42 -32.54 -14.10
C VAL A 227 16.86 -31.21 -14.62
N SER A 228 17.01 -30.98 -15.93
CA SER A 228 16.55 -29.75 -16.59
C SER A 228 15.02 -29.73 -16.72
N THR A 229 14.33 -29.30 -15.68
CA THR A 229 12.88 -29.12 -15.67
C THR A 229 12.50 -27.86 -16.45
N LYS A 230 11.74 -28.03 -17.53
CA LYS A 230 11.21 -26.92 -18.34
C LYS A 230 9.77 -26.65 -17.97
N CYS A 231 9.50 -25.43 -17.55
CA CYS A 231 8.16 -25.03 -17.15
C CYS A 231 7.99 -23.53 -17.28
N HIS A 232 6.75 -23.09 -17.43
CA HIS A 232 6.38 -21.70 -17.23
C HIS A 232 5.11 -21.63 -16.42
N TRP A 233 4.95 -20.51 -15.73
CA TRP A 233 3.80 -20.33 -14.87
C TRP A 233 3.47 -18.86 -14.67
N TYR A 234 2.22 -18.60 -14.31
CA TYR A 234 1.64 -17.29 -14.09
C TYR A 234 0.84 -17.28 -12.78
N ILE A 235 0.82 -16.14 -12.11
CA ILE A 235 -0.06 -15.87 -10.99
C ILE A 235 -0.91 -14.66 -11.37
N THR A 236 -2.24 -14.83 -11.37
CA THR A 236 -3.19 -13.79 -11.77
C THR A 236 -4.39 -13.77 -10.83
N ALA A 237 -5.01 -12.61 -10.65
CA ALA A 237 -6.31 -12.45 -10.00
C ALA A 237 -7.45 -12.32 -11.02
N ASP A 238 -7.14 -12.35 -12.33
CA ASP A 238 -8.10 -12.26 -13.42
C ASP A 238 -8.55 -13.68 -13.84
N PRO A 239 -9.82 -14.05 -13.61
CA PRO A 239 -10.34 -15.36 -14.01
C PRO A 239 -10.29 -15.56 -15.54
N ALA A 240 -10.49 -14.50 -16.34
CA ALA A 240 -10.44 -14.61 -17.79
C ALA A 240 -9.04 -14.95 -18.30
N ALA A 241 -8.00 -14.47 -17.61
CA ALA A 241 -6.61 -14.82 -17.90
C ALA A 241 -6.31 -16.28 -17.56
N ALA A 242 -6.85 -16.79 -16.44
CA ALA A 242 -6.74 -18.20 -16.07
C ALA A 242 -7.49 -19.12 -17.06
N ASP A 243 -8.69 -18.73 -17.50
CA ASP A 243 -9.45 -19.45 -18.51
C ASP A 243 -8.72 -19.44 -19.87
N GLN A 244 -8.13 -18.30 -20.25
CA GLN A 244 -7.29 -18.22 -21.45
C GLN A 244 -6.12 -19.22 -21.38
N PHE A 245 -5.43 -19.31 -20.24
CA PHE A 245 -4.32 -20.25 -20.05
C PHE A 245 -4.76 -21.72 -20.26
N LEU A 246 -5.96 -22.08 -19.82
CA LEU A 246 -6.56 -23.40 -20.05
C LEU A 246 -7.05 -23.60 -21.49
N ALA A 247 -7.47 -22.55 -22.18
CA ALA A 247 -7.91 -22.62 -23.57
C ALA A 247 -6.72 -22.64 -24.57
N THR A 248 -5.59 -22.03 -24.23
CA THR A 248 -4.40 -21.91 -25.10
C THR A 248 -3.35 -22.96 -24.76
N LYS A 249 -2.15 -22.95 -25.34
CA LYS A 249 -1.04 -23.82 -24.90
C LYS A 249 -0.32 -23.26 -23.66
N GLY A 250 -1.08 -22.83 -22.66
CA GLY A 250 -0.54 -22.30 -21.40
C GLY A 250 -0.13 -20.84 -21.50
N THR A 251 -0.69 -20.06 -22.41
CA THR A 251 -0.31 -18.66 -22.59
C THR A 251 -1.36 -17.70 -22.07
N ILE A 252 -0.89 -16.64 -21.41
CA ILE A 252 -1.67 -15.44 -21.06
C ILE A 252 -1.12 -14.29 -21.89
N ALA A 253 -1.96 -13.71 -22.76
CA ALA A 253 -1.52 -12.68 -23.70
C ALA A 253 -1.32 -11.32 -23.01
N ASN A 254 -2.17 -10.99 -22.04
CA ASN A 254 -2.08 -9.74 -21.30
C ASN A 254 -1.13 -9.90 -20.09
N ALA A 255 0.14 -9.53 -20.27
CA ALA A 255 1.12 -9.57 -19.19
C ALA A 255 0.75 -8.68 -17.99
N GLN A 256 -0.03 -7.61 -18.20
CA GLN A 256 -0.49 -6.71 -17.12
C GLN A 256 -1.55 -7.36 -16.22
N ALA A 257 -2.20 -8.44 -16.68
CA ALA A 257 -3.12 -9.22 -15.86
C ALA A 257 -2.39 -10.14 -14.86
N CYS A 258 -1.06 -10.29 -14.98
CA CYS A 258 -0.27 -11.18 -14.13
C CYS A 258 0.40 -10.40 -12.99
N LEU A 259 0.19 -10.85 -11.75
CA LEU A 259 0.94 -10.39 -10.58
C LEU A 259 2.37 -10.92 -10.59
N ARG A 260 2.57 -12.11 -11.19
CA ARG A 260 3.87 -12.74 -11.38
C ARG A 260 3.82 -13.66 -12.59
N ALA A 261 4.92 -13.74 -13.32
CA ALA A 261 5.14 -14.75 -14.36
C ALA A 261 6.60 -15.19 -14.31
N ALA A 262 6.88 -16.45 -14.63
CA ALA A 262 8.24 -16.94 -14.74
C ALA A 262 8.38 -18.04 -15.81
N LEU A 263 9.59 -18.14 -16.36
CA LEU A 263 9.99 -19.13 -17.35
C LEU A 263 11.19 -19.89 -16.79
N ASN A 264 11.16 -21.22 -16.89
CA ASN A 264 12.17 -22.16 -16.40
C ASN A 264 12.61 -21.86 -14.96
N THR A 265 11.66 -21.47 -14.12
CA THR A 265 11.85 -21.25 -12.68
C THR A 265 11.05 -22.33 -11.95
N PRO A 266 11.63 -23.53 -11.80
CA PRO A 266 10.91 -24.69 -11.26
C PRO A 266 10.59 -24.53 -9.77
N GLN A 267 11.39 -23.77 -9.02
CA GLN A 267 11.15 -23.53 -7.60
C GLN A 267 11.17 -22.04 -7.30
N GLU A 268 10.14 -21.54 -6.62
CA GLU A 268 10.10 -20.16 -6.13
C GLU A 268 9.32 -20.04 -4.83
N THR A 269 9.84 -19.24 -3.89
CA THR A 269 9.14 -18.81 -2.68
C THR A 269 9.22 -17.31 -2.57
N ARG A 270 8.08 -16.62 -2.68
CA ARG A 270 8.05 -15.15 -2.68
C ARG A 270 6.79 -14.59 -2.04
N PRO A 271 6.88 -13.40 -1.44
CA PRO A 271 5.71 -12.63 -1.07
C PRO A 271 5.10 -11.91 -2.29
N ILE A 272 3.77 -11.77 -2.31
CA ILE A 272 3.03 -10.94 -3.27
C ILE A 272 2.06 -10.07 -2.48
N THR A 273 2.08 -8.75 -2.73
CA THR A 273 1.02 -7.85 -2.29
C THR A 273 -0.18 -8.00 -3.22
N LEU A 274 -1.37 -8.18 -2.67
CA LEU A 274 -2.58 -8.33 -3.47
C LEU A 274 -3.29 -6.99 -3.65
N PRO A 275 -3.93 -6.75 -4.81
CA PRO A 275 -4.85 -5.64 -4.97
C PRO A 275 -5.98 -5.66 -3.91
N PRO A 276 -6.47 -4.50 -3.44
CA PRO A 276 -7.60 -4.46 -2.52
C PRO A 276 -8.83 -5.17 -3.09
N GLY A 277 -9.46 -6.03 -2.28
CA GLY A 277 -10.67 -6.75 -2.67
C GLY A 277 -10.45 -8.03 -3.48
N THR A 278 -9.21 -8.45 -3.74
CA THR A 278 -8.93 -9.77 -4.35
C THR A 278 -9.53 -10.89 -3.51
N ARG A 279 -10.44 -11.67 -4.11
CA ARG A 279 -11.12 -12.82 -3.47
C ARG A 279 -10.63 -14.16 -3.96
N GLN A 280 -10.08 -14.20 -5.17
CA GLN A 280 -9.50 -15.40 -5.76
C GLN A 280 -8.18 -15.07 -6.42
N LEU A 281 -7.29 -16.06 -6.42
CA LEU A 281 -6.01 -16.03 -7.09
C LEU A 281 -5.83 -17.35 -7.84
N PHE A 282 -5.32 -17.26 -9.06
CA PHE A 282 -5.09 -18.39 -9.94
C PHE A 282 -3.59 -18.56 -10.16
N VAL A 283 -3.06 -19.73 -9.82
CA VAL A 283 -1.67 -20.12 -10.12
C VAL A 283 -1.71 -21.10 -11.28
N CYS A 284 -1.32 -20.61 -12.45
CA CYS A 284 -1.35 -21.32 -13.72
C CYS A 284 0.04 -21.91 -14.00
N VAL A 285 0.17 -23.23 -14.12
CA VAL A 285 1.46 -23.93 -14.28
C VAL A 285 1.40 -24.81 -15.52
N ASN A 286 2.41 -24.70 -16.37
CA ASN A 286 2.58 -25.53 -17.56
C ASN A 286 3.91 -26.28 -17.52
N ASN A 287 3.87 -27.56 -17.87
CA ASN A 287 5.04 -28.36 -18.18
C ASN A 287 5.44 -28.15 -19.65
N ASP A 288 6.65 -27.65 -19.87
CA ASP A 288 7.22 -27.42 -21.21
C ASP A 288 8.11 -28.57 -21.67
N ASN A 289 8.28 -29.62 -20.86
CA ASN A 289 9.02 -30.79 -21.28
C ASN A 289 8.29 -31.52 -22.41
N TYR A 290 9.07 -32.07 -23.33
CA TYR A 290 8.51 -32.75 -24.51
C TYR A 290 8.07 -34.18 -24.20
N THR A 291 8.81 -34.89 -23.35
CA THR A 291 8.66 -36.35 -23.13
C THR A 291 8.46 -36.74 -21.68
N THR A 292 8.62 -35.81 -20.74
CA THR A 292 8.67 -36.12 -19.31
C THR A 292 7.55 -35.41 -18.58
N ASP A 293 6.79 -36.17 -17.81
CA ASP A 293 5.76 -35.65 -16.93
C ASP A 293 6.41 -34.94 -15.73
N ALA A 294 5.67 -34.02 -15.12
CA ALA A 294 6.11 -33.31 -13.94
C ALA A 294 4.99 -33.24 -12.90
N THR A 295 5.39 -33.00 -11.65
CA THR A 295 4.49 -32.70 -10.54
C THR A 295 4.67 -31.24 -10.17
N ALA A 296 3.58 -30.47 -10.24
CA ALA A 296 3.51 -29.14 -9.67
C ALA A 296 2.96 -29.23 -8.25
N THR A 297 3.66 -28.64 -7.28
CA THR A 297 3.25 -28.58 -5.88
C THR A 297 3.23 -27.12 -5.43
N LEU A 298 2.15 -26.72 -4.76
CA LEU A 298 1.89 -25.35 -4.37
C LEU A 298 1.35 -25.30 -2.92
N SER A 299 1.84 -24.32 -2.16
CA SER A 299 1.20 -23.87 -0.93
C SER A 299 1.10 -22.35 -0.93
N VAL A 300 0.00 -21.80 -0.42
CA VAL A 300 -0.19 -20.35 -0.31
C VAL A 300 -0.63 -19.99 1.09
N THR A 301 0.11 -19.08 1.72
CA THR A 301 -0.17 -18.54 3.05
C THR A 301 -0.58 -17.09 2.92
N ALA A 302 -1.73 -16.71 3.47
CA ALA A 302 -2.24 -15.34 3.47
C ALA A 302 -1.89 -14.62 4.78
N LEU A 303 -1.50 -13.35 4.66
CA LEU A 303 -1.44 -12.40 5.76
C LEU A 303 -2.76 -11.65 5.85
N VAL A 304 -3.58 -12.03 6.82
CA VAL A 304 -4.86 -11.38 7.11
C VAL A 304 -4.63 -10.30 8.16
N GLN A 305 -5.10 -9.08 7.90
CA GLN A 305 -4.94 -7.95 8.80
C GLN A 305 -6.31 -7.40 9.20
N ALA A 306 -6.62 -7.46 10.49
CA ALA A 306 -7.85 -6.93 11.08
C ALA A 306 -7.52 -5.72 11.96
N CYS A 307 -7.97 -4.54 11.54
CA CYS A 307 -7.73 -3.28 12.26
C CYS A 307 -8.96 -2.90 13.10
N LYS A 308 -8.75 -2.60 14.37
CA LYS A 308 -9.76 -2.09 15.31
C LYS A 308 -9.49 -0.63 15.63
#